data_AF-A0A1I3Q262-F1
#
_entry.id   AF-A0A1I3Q262-F1
#
_cell.length_a   1.000
_cell.length_b   1.000
_cell.length_c   1.000
_cell.angle_alpha   90.00
_cell.angle_beta   90.00
_cell.angle_gamma   90.00
#
_symmetry.space_group_name_H-M   'P 1'
#
loop_
_entity.id
_entity.type
_entity.pdbx_description
1 polymer ?
#
loop_
_entity_poly.entity_id
_entity_poly.type
_entity_poly.pdbx_seq_one_letter_code
_entity_poly.pdbx_strand_id
1 'polypeptide(L)'
;MGVVIDIAKSYRAPRAVLRHRLAAGENEGSALVTLMLACGLIFVAQWPRLSRLAFETGQEVQMLMGATLLSWLFIMPLVFYTLAGGIGFVLRALKRPATGFETRMALFWGLLCAAPLWLLWGLTAGFVGPGAATTLVGVLALAALIYFWGVLLAEIARKET
;
A
#
# COMPACT_ATOMS: atom_id res chain seq x y z
N MET A 1 15.62 -2.34 -12.90
CA MET A 1 15.69 -1.21 -11.94
C MET A 1 15.18 -1.70 -10.59
N GLY A 2 15.82 -1.31 -9.48
CA GLY A 2 15.46 -1.79 -8.14
C GLY A 2 14.21 -1.12 -7.58
N VAL A 3 13.36 -1.89 -6.88
CA VAL A 3 12.08 -1.44 -6.32
C VAL A 3 12.23 -0.19 -5.44
N VAL A 4 13.30 -0.12 -4.65
CA VAL A 4 13.56 1.03 -3.75
C VAL A 4 13.76 2.34 -4.52
N ILE A 5 14.49 2.30 -5.64
CA ILE A 5 14.74 3.47 -6.48
C ILE A 5 13.43 3.96 -7.11
N ASP A 6 12.58 3.02 -7.53
CA ASP A 6 11.28 3.35 -8.11
C ASP A 6 10.32 3.94 -7.07
N ILE A 7 10.34 3.46 -5.83
CA ILE A 7 9.61 4.07 -4.72
C ILE A 7 10.08 5.52 -4.52
N ALA A 8 11.38 5.75 -4.40
CA ALA A 8 11.93 7.10 -4.22
C ALA A 8 11.57 8.04 -5.39
N LYS A 9 11.64 7.55 -6.62
CA LYS A 9 11.22 8.31 -7.81
C LYS A 9 9.72 8.62 -7.80
N SER A 10 8.89 7.74 -7.25
CA SER A 10 7.44 7.91 -7.20
C SER A 10 7.02 9.10 -6.32
N TYR A 11 7.84 9.55 -5.38
CA TYR A 11 7.56 10.77 -4.61
C TYR A 11 7.65 12.06 -5.45
N ARG A 12 8.48 12.06 -6.51
CA ARG A 12 8.60 13.22 -7.41
C ARG A 12 7.77 13.07 -8.68
N ALA A 13 7.72 11.86 -9.24
CA ALA A 13 7.09 11.58 -10.52
C ALA A 13 6.29 10.26 -10.50
N PRO A 14 5.23 10.15 -9.69
CA PRO A 14 4.47 8.90 -9.53
C PRO A 14 3.86 8.41 -10.85
N ARG A 15 3.36 9.33 -11.68
CA ARG A 15 2.76 9.04 -12.99
C ARG A 15 3.76 8.42 -13.96
N ALA A 16 4.99 8.94 -13.98
CA ALA A 16 6.05 8.44 -14.87
C ALA A 16 6.48 7.02 -14.50
N VAL A 17 6.58 6.73 -13.20
CA VAL A 17 6.93 5.38 -12.72
C VAL A 17 5.81 4.38 -13.05
N LEU A 18 4.54 4.78 -12.90
CA LEU A 18 3.42 3.94 -13.30
C LEU A 18 3.43 3.64 -14.80
N ARG A 19 3.60 4.66 -15.66
CA ARG A 19 3.71 4.47 -17.12
C ARG A 19 4.84 3.50 -17.47
N HIS A 20 6.00 3.64 -16.84
CA HIS A 20 7.13 2.74 -17.05
C HIS A 20 6.79 1.29 -16.66
N ARG A 21 6.09 1.08 -15.55
CA ARG A 21 5.66 -0.25 -15.10
C ARG A 21 4.59 -0.87 -15.99
N LEU A 22 3.68 -0.05 -16.53
CA LEU A 22 2.66 -0.50 -17.48
C LEU A 22 3.25 -0.78 -18.87
N ALA A 23 4.31 -0.07 -19.27
CA ALA A 23 4.99 -0.27 -20.55
C ALA A 23 5.72 -1.63 -20.66
N ALA A 24 6.02 -2.29 -19.53
CA ALA A 24 6.61 -3.62 -19.50
C ALA A 24 5.64 -4.75 -19.92
N GLY A 25 4.39 -4.42 -20.24
CA GLY A 25 3.33 -5.36 -20.61
C GLY A 25 2.47 -5.79 -19.43
N GLU A 26 1.34 -6.46 -19.74
CA GLU A 26 0.46 -7.00 -18.71
C GLU A 26 1.11 -8.20 -18.02
N ASN A 27 1.45 -8.03 -16.75
CA ASN A 27 2.00 -9.10 -15.92
C ASN A 27 1.33 -9.06 -14.54
N GLU A 28 0.22 -9.79 -14.40
CA GLU A 28 -0.53 -9.93 -13.14
C GLU A 28 0.37 -10.46 -12.01
N GLY A 29 1.39 -11.26 -12.32
CA GLY A 29 2.39 -11.71 -11.33
C GLY A 29 3.17 -10.55 -10.72
N SER A 30 3.54 -9.53 -11.52
CA SER A 30 4.19 -8.32 -11.02
C SER A 30 3.28 -7.50 -10.11
N ALA A 31 1.99 -7.41 -10.43
CA ALA A 31 0.99 -6.74 -9.59
C ALA A 31 0.85 -7.44 -8.24
N LEU A 32 0.76 -8.78 -8.24
CA LEU A 32 0.68 -9.58 -7.02
C LEU A 32 1.96 -9.46 -6.19
N VAL A 33 3.15 -9.53 -6.80
CA VAL A 33 4.43 -9.32 -6.09
C VAL A 33 4.47 -7.92 -5.46
N THR A 34 4.02 -6.89 -6.17
CA THR A 34 3.95 -5.52 -5.64
C THR A 34 3.04 -5.42 -4.43
N LEU A 35 1.86 -6.06 -4.48
CA LEU A 35 0.92 -6.11 -3.38
C LEU A 35 1.48 -6.88 -2.17
N MET A 36 2.08 -8.05 -2.42
CA MET A 36 2.71 -8.88 -1.39
C MET A 36 3.85 -8.13 -0.68
N LEU A 37 4.66 -7.39 -1.44
CA LEU A 37 5.70 -6.53 -0.86
C LEU A 37 5.10 -5.42 0.01
N ALA A 38 4.04 -4.77 -0.45
CA ALA A 38 3.38 -3.71 0.32
C ALA A 38 2.80 -4.26 1.63
N CYS A 39 2.06 -5.37 1.56
CA CYS A 39 1.52 -6.05 2.73
C CYS A 39 2.61 -6.52 3.70
N GLY A 40 3.70 -7.10 3.18
CA GLY A 40 4.85 -7.53 3.98
C GLY A 40 5.51 -6.36 4.72
N LEU A 41 5.72 -5.22 4.05
CA LEU A 41 6.27 -4.01 4.67
C LEU A 41 5.33 -3.45 5.74
N ILE A 42 4.02 -3.44 5.50
CA ILE A 42 3.05 -2.97 6.50
C ILE A 42 2.98 -3.94 7.69
N PHE A 43 3.11 -5.25 7.47
CA PHE A 43 3.25 -6.22 8.55
C PHE A 43 4.47 -5.92 9.43
N VAL A 44 5.64 -5.69 8.81
CA VAL A 44 6.86 -5.28 9.53
C VAL A 44 6.64 -3.96 10.28
N ALA A 45 5.90 -3.02 9.69
CA ALA A 45 5.52 -1.78 10.37
C ALA A 45 4.69 -2.01 11.65
N GLN A 46 3.89 -3.07 11.74
CA GLN A 46 3.11 -3.33 12.96
C GLN A 46 3.97 -3.89 14.11
N TRP A 47 5.17 -4.42 13.85
CA TRP A 47 5.96 -5.13 14.88
C TRP A 47 6.25 -4.28 16.13
N PRO A 48 6.74 -3.03 16.03
CA PRO A 48 7.05 -2.25 17.23
C PRO A 48 5.79 -1.97 18.05
N ARG A 49 4.67 -1.68 17.38
CA ARG A 49 3.36 -1.46 18.03
C ARG A 49 2.85 -2.72 18.73
N LEU A 50 2.92 -3.88 18.07
CA LEU A 50 2.46 -5.15 18.64
C LEU A 50 3.33 -5.61 19.81
N SER A 51 4.64 -5.40 19.72
CA SER A 51 5.57 -5.69 20.83
C SER A 51 5.24 -4.84 22.06
N ARG A 52 4.97 -3.54 21.87
CA ARG A 52 4.51 -2.67 22.96
C ARG A 52 3.18 -3.14 23.54
N LEU A 53 2.20 -3.45 22.69
CA LEU A 53 0.88 -3.92 23.13
C LEU A 53 0.99 -5.19 23.97
N ALA A 54 1.79 -6.15 23.53
CA ALA A 54 2.04 -7.39 24.27
C ALA A 54 2.67 -7.11 25.64
N PHE A 55 3.64 -6.19 25.70
CA PHE A 55 4.26 -5.78 26.96
C PHE A 55 3.27 -5.10 27.91
N GLU A 56 2.41 -4.20 27.41
CA GLU A 56 1.44 -3.46 28.22
C GLU A 56 0.27 -4.33 28.70
N THR A 57 -0.15 -5.32 27.91
CA THR A 57 -1.34 -6.14 28.20
C THR A 57 -1.02 -7.52 28.78
N GLY A 58 0.26 -7.92 28.76
CA GLY A 58 0.69 -9.27 29.12
C GLY A 58 0.28 -10.34 28.11
N GLN A 59 -0.21 -9.95 26.93
CA GLN A 59 -0.54 -10.89 25.85
C GLN A 59 0.72 -11.49 25.22
N GLU A 60 0.56 -12.67 24.66
CA GLU A 60 1.66 -13.38 23.99
C GLU A 60 1.95 -12.74 22.61
N VAL A 61 3.17 -12.23 22.44
CA VAL A 61 3.58 -11.50 21.22
C VAL A 61 3.43 -12.38 19.99
N GLN A 62 3.72 -13.67 20.11
CA GLN A 62 3.69 -14.64 19.01
C GLN A 62 2.27 -14.82 18.46
N MET A 63 1.27 -14.91 19.35
CA MET A 63 -0.14 -14.91 18.97
C MET A 63 -0.54 -13.64 18.21
N LEU A 64 -0.16 -12.45 18.70
CA LEU A 64 -0.47 -11.18 18.05
C LEU A 64 0.19 -11.03 16.69
N MET A 65 1.47 -11.38 16.59
CA MET A 65 2.21 -11.37 15.33
C MET A 65 1.67 -12.41 14.35
N GLY A 66 1.33 -13.61 14.81
CA GLY A 66 0.74 -14.67 14.00
C GLY A 66 -0.60 -14.28 13.39
N ALA A 67 -1.51 -13.72 14.19
CA ALA A 67 -2.78 -13.20 13.70
C ALA A 67 -2.60 -12.05 12.69
N THR A 68 -1.65 -11.16 12.95
CA THR A 68 -1.35 -10.02 12.06
C THR A 68 -0.70 -10.47 10.75
N LEU A 69 0.19 -11.46 10.80
CA LEU A 69 0.80 -12.08 9.61
C LEU A 69 -0.28 -12.72 8.73
N LEU A 70 -1.16 -13.54 9.31
CA LEU A 70 -2.28 -14.16 8.59
C LEU A 70 -3.15 -13.09 7.93
N SER A 71 -3.49 -12.05 8.70
CA SER A 71 -4.31 -10.94 8.23
C SER A 71 -3.66 -10.20 7.05
N TRP A 72 -2.39 -9.79 7.16
CA TRP A 72 -1.74 -9.00 6.13
C TRP A 72 -1.23 -9.80 4.93
N LEU A 73 -0.79 -11.03 5.12
CA LEU A 73 -0.16 -11.82 4.05
C LEU A 73 -1.15 -12.70 3.29
N PHE A 74 -2.30 -13.04 3.91
CA PHE A 74 -3.34 -13.86 3.27
C PHE A 74 -4.63 -13.06 3.07
N ILE A 75 -5.18 -12.44 4.12
CA ILE A 75 -6.51 -11.80 4.03
C ILE A 75 -6.45 -10.47 3.27
N MET A 76 -5.51 -9.57 3.59
CA MET A 76 -5.43 -8.25 2.97
C MET A 76 -5.21 -8.29 1.45
N PRO A 77 -4.38 -9.18 0.86
CA PRO A 77 -4.25 -9.26 -0.59
C PRO A 77 -5.57 -9.57 -1.29
N LEU A 78 -6.39 -10.47 -0.71
CA LEU A 78 -7.74 -10.76 -1.19
C LEU A 78 -8.64 -9.51 -1.11
N VAL A 79 -8.60 -8.78 0.02
CA VAL A 79 -9.34 -7.51 0.19
C VAL A 79 -8.90 -6.44 -0.81
N PHE A 80 -7.61 -6.30 -1.07
CA PHE A 80 -7.11 -5.33 -2.06
C PHE A 80 -7.46 -5.75 -3.49
N TYR A 81 -7.52 -7.05 -3.78
CA TYR A 81 -7.98 -7.53 -5.09
C TYR A 81 -9.46 -7.25 -5.32
N THR A 82 -10.31 -7.47 -4.31
CA THR A 82 -11.75 -7.15 -4.41
C THR A 82 -11.97 -5.65 -4.52
N LEU A 83 -11.23 -4.85 -3.75
CA LEU A 83 -11.23 -3.38 -3.85
C LEU A 83 -10.82 -2.92 -5.25
N ALA A 84 -9.73 -3.48 -5.81
CA ALA A 84 -9.27 -3.14 -7.15
C ALA A 84 -10.29 -3.54 -8.23
N GLY A 85 -10.96 -4.67 -8.06
CA GLY A 85 -12.08 -5.08 -8.90
C GLY A 85 -13.25 -4.09 -8.82
N GLY A 86 -13.62 -3.66 -7.62
CA GLY A 86 -14.68 -2.67 -7.40
C GLY A 86 -14.35 -1.31 -8.02
N ILE A 87 -13.13 -0.79 -7.81
CA ILE A 87 -12.68 0.47 -8.39
C ILE A 87 -12.63 0.36 -9.92
N GLY A 88 -12.11 -0.76 -10.46
CA GLY A 88 -12.09 -1.01 -11.90
C GLY A 88 -13.49 -1.07 -12.50
N PHE A 89 -14.45 -1.67 -11.78
CA PHE A 89 -15.86 -1.69 -12.19
C PHE A 89 -16.46 -0.28 -12.22
N VAL A 90 -16.22 0.55 -11.20
CA VAL A 90 -16.66 1.95 -11.18
C VAL A 90 -16.05 2.74 -12.33
N LEU A 91 -14.75 2.58 -12.61
CA LEU A 91 -14.08 3.24 -13.74
C LEU A 91 -14.68 2.83 -15.09
N ARG A 92 -15.00 1.55 -15.25
CA ARG A 92 -15.70 1.05 -16.45
C ARG A 92 -17.12 1.60 -16.58
N ALA A 93 -17.87 1.68 -15.48
CA ALA A 93 -19.20 2.29 -15.47
C ALA A 93 -19.16 3.79 -15.86
N LEU A 94 -18.09 4.48 -15.49
CA LEU A 94 -17.78 5.85 -15.89
C LEU A 94 -17.15 5.96 -17.30
N LYS A 95 -17.13 4.87 -18.08
CA LYS A 95 -16.55 4.77 -19.43
C LYS A 95 -15.10 5.27 -19.53
N ARG A 96 -14.31 5.07 -18.47
CA ARG A 96 -12.88 5.39 -18.47
C ARG A 96 -12.08 4.29 -19.19
N PRO A 97 -10.96 4.62 -19.86
CA PRO A 97 -10.18 3.68 -20.66
C PRO A 97 -9.33 2.69 -19.84
N ALA A 98 -9.39 2.76 -18.51
CA ALA A 98 -8.53 1.98 -17.62
C ALA A 98 -8.80 0.47 -17.69
N THR A 99 -7.75 -0.33 -17.88
CA THR A 99 -7.86 -1.79 -17.82
C THR A 99 -7.91 -2.30 -16.37
N GLY A 100 -8.33 -3.56 -16.20
CA GLY A 100 -8.34 -4.20 -14.87
C GLY A 100 -6.93 -4.31 -14.29
N PHE A 101 -5.96 -4.68 -15.13
CA PHE A 101 -4.55 -4.74 -14.76
C PHE A 101 -4.01 -3.37 -14.35
N GLU A 102 -4.29 -2.32 -15.13
CA GLU A 102 -3.87 -0.95 -14.82
C GLU A 102 -4.40 -0.46 -13.48
N THR A 103 -5.66 -0.75 -13.19
CA THR A 103 -6.30 -0.37 -11.92
C THR A 103 -5.62 -1.07 -10.73
N ARG A 104 -5.37 -2.38 -10.85
CA ARG A 104 -4.66 -3.16 -9.81
C ARG A 104 -3.26 -2.61 -9.60
N MET A 105 -2.49 -2.45 -10.67
CA MET A 105 -1.12 -1.95 -10.59
C MET A 105 -1.07 -0.54 -9.99
N ALA A 106 -1.98 0.36 -10.37
CA ALA A 106 -2.07 1.70 -9.79
C ALA A 106 -2.33 1.67 -8.27
N LEU A 107 -3.27 0.82 -7.82
CA LEU A 107 -3.61 0.70 -6.40
C LEU A 107 -2.48 0.05 -5.59
N PHE A 108 -1.92 -1.05 -6.09
CA PHE A 108 -0.91 -1.82 -5.38
C PHE A 108 0.42 -1.07 -5.33
N TRP A 109 0.80 -0.39 -6.42
CA TRP A 109 1.96 0.49 -6.43
C TRP A 109 1.79 1.68 -5.50
N GLY A 110 0.60 2.29 -5.47
CA GLY A 110 0.30 3.39 -4.55
C GLY A 110 0.40 2.97 -3.08
N LEU A 111 -0.10 1.77 -2.75
CA LEU A 111 0.04 1.18 -1.42
C LEU A 111 1.52 0.95 -1.06
N LEU A 112 2.30 0.41 -1.99
CA LEU A 112 3.73 0.19 -1.79
C LEU A 112 4.50 1.51 -1.60
N CYS A 113 4.15 2.57 -2.32
CA CYS A 113 4.74 3.90 -2.16
C CYS A 113 4.40 4.54 -0.82
N ALA A 114 3.24 4.23 -0.23
CA ALA A 114 2.87 4.70 1.10
C ALA A 114 3.51 3.87 2.24
N ALA A 115 4.03 2.67 1.96
CA ALA A 115 4.58 1.76 2.97
C ALA A 115 5.71 2.37 3.84
N PRO A 116 6.63 3.22 3.34
CA PRO A 116 7.62 3.88 4.20
C PRO A 116 7.01 4.76 5.30
N LEU A 117 5.88 5.42 5.04
CA LEU A 117 5.19 6.21 6.06
C LEU A 117 4.45 5.32 7.07
N TRP A 118 3.93 4.17 6.63
CA TRP A 118 3.39 3.16 7.54
C TRP A 118 4.46 2.59 8.46
N LEU A 119 5.67 2.32 7.94
CA LEU A 119 6.83 1.91 8.75
C LEU A 119 7.18 2.97 9.80
N LEU A 120 7.22 4.25 9.41
CA LEU A 120 7.45 5.34 10.34
C LEU A 120 6.36 5.40 11.42
N TRP A 121 5.09 5.27 11.03
CA TRP A 121 3.97 5.21 11.97
C TRP A 121 4.13 4.07 12.97
N GLY A 122 4.46 2.88 12.48
CA GLY A 122 4.72 1.69 13.28
C GLY A 122 5.80 1.89 14.35
N LEU A 123 6.92 2.48 13.94
CA LEU A 123 8.03 2.84 14.83
C LEU A 123 7.59 3.86 15.89
N THR A 124 6.88 4.91 15.48
CA THR A 124 6.40 5.94 16.43
C THR A 124 5.39 5.37 17.42
N ALA A 125 4.47 4.52 16.96
CA ALA A 125 3.50 3.85 17.81
C ALA A 125 4.15 2.90 18.83
N GLY A 126 5.18 2.17 18.43
CA GLY A 126 5.91 1.26 19.32
C GLY A 126 6.81 1.98 20.32
N PHE A 127 7.65 2.91 19.86
CA PHE A 127 8.65 3.54 20.74
C PHE A 127 8.10 4.71 21.55
N VAL A 128 7.31 5.59 20.93
CA VAL A 128 6.76 6.77 21.62
C VAL A 128 5.47 6.40 22.35
N GLY A 129 4.62 5.60 21.70
CA GLY A 129 3.32 5.20 22.23
C GLY A 129 2.15 6.03 21.70
N PRO A 130 0.95 5.88 22.29
CA PRO A 130 -0.22 6.67 21.91
C PRO A 130 0.00 8.16 22.20
N GLY A 131 -0.25 9.03 21.22
CA GLY A 131 -0.13 10.48 21.39
C GLY A 131 -0.20 11.25 20.08
N ALA A 132 -0.02 12.58 20.18
CA ALA A 132 -0.14 13.49 19.03
C ALA A 132 0.85 13.15 17.89
N ALA A 133 2.07 12.71 18.21
CA ALA A 133 3.07 12.32 17.22
C ALA A 133 2.61 11.10 16.40
N THR A 134 2.15 10.04 17.07
CA THR A 134 1.65 8.82 16.41
C THR A 134 0.42 9.10 15.57
N THR A 135 -0.50 9.95 16.06
CA THR A 135 -1.67 10.38 15.29
C THR A 135 -1.26 11.18 14.05
N LEU A 136 -0.34 12.14 14.19
CA LEU A 136 0.15 12.96 13.08
C LEU A 136 0.78 12.09 12.00
N VAL A 137 1.67 11.18 12.37
CA VAL A 137 2.33 10.28 11.40
C VAL A 137 1.30 9.36 10.73
N GLY A 138 0.29 8.90 11.47
CA GLY A 138 -0.80 8.09 10.92
C GLY A 138 -1.63 8.86 9.89
N VAL A 139 -1.97 10.12 10.18
CA VAL A 139 -2.65 11.01 9.25
C VAL A 139 -1.80 11.27 8.00
N LEU A 140 -0.49 11.49 8.16
CA LEU A 140 0.43 11.66 7.04
C LEU A 140 0.53 10.39 6.18
N ALA A 141 0.59 9.21 6.79
CA ALA A 141 0.60 7.93 6.08
C ALA A 141 -0.69 7.71 5.28
N LEU A 142 -1.85 8.01 5.88
CA LEU A 142 -3.14 7.93 5.21
C LEU A 142 -3.26 8.97 4.08
N ALA A 143 -2.84 10.21 4.32
CA ALA A 143 -2.85 11.27 3.32
C ALA A 143 -1.97 10.90 2.12
N ALA A 144 -0.80 10.32 2.35
CA ALA A 144 0.06 9.83 1.29
C ALA A 144 -0.57 8.68 0.50
N LEU A 145 -1.23 7.73 1.17
CA LEU A 145 -1.95 6.65 0.49
C LEU A 145 -3.04 7.20 -0.44
N ILE A 146 -3.88 8.11 0.07
CA ILE A 146 -4.95 8.75 -0.70
C ILE A 146 -4.35 9.56 -1.86
N TYR A 147 -3.27 10.30 -1.62
CA TYR A 147 -2.57 11.05 -2.65
C TYR A 147 -2.05 10.14 -3.76
N PHE A 148 -1.32 9.07 -3.43
CA PHE A 148 -0.80 8.14 -4.43
C PHE A 148 -1.93 7.47 -5.21
N TRP A 149 -2.97 6.95 -4.54
CA TRP A 149 -4.11 6.38 -5.24
C TRP A 149 -4.80 7.40 -6.16
N GLY A 150 -5.08 8.61 -5.68
CA GLY A 150 -5.70 9.65 -6.49
C GLY A 150 -4.88 10.01 -7.72
N VAL A 151 -3.57 10.19 -7.57
CA VAL A 151 -2.68 10.56 -8.67
C VAL A 151 -2.52 9.43 -9.70
N LEU A 152 -2.40 8.18 -9.24
CA LEU A 152 -2.21 7.01 -10.10
C LEU A 152 -3.51 6.58 -10.80
N LEU A 153 -4.65 6.63 -10.12
CA LEU A 153 -5.96 6.38 -10.73
C LEU A 153 -6.33 7.48 -11.74
N ALA A 154 -6.04 8.74 -11.42
CA ALA A 154 -6.26 9.84 -12.36
C ALA A 154 -5.34 9.76 -13.59
N GLU A 155 -4.22 9.06 -13.50
CA GLU A 155 -3.32 8.83 -14.63
C GLU A 155 -3.92 7.82 -15.61
N ILE A 156 -4.34 6.65 -15.12
CA ILE A 156 -4.94 5.60 -15.96
C ILE A 156 -6.31 6.01 -16.51
N ALA A 157 -7.06 6.86 -15.78
CA ALA A 157 -8.34 7.38 -16.24
C ALA A 157 -8.24 8.45 -17.33
N ARG A 158 -7.04 9.03 -17.54
CA ARG A 158 -6.75 10.09 -18.51
C ARG A 158 -6.13 9.59 -19.81
N LYS A 159 -6.03 8.28 -20.01
CA LYS A 159 -5.41 7.67 -21.19
C LYS A 159 -6.17 8.04 -22.48
N GLU A 160 -5.96 9.25 -22.98
CA GLU A 160 -6.04 9.58 -24.39
C GLU A 160 -4.74 9.10 -25.03
N THR A 161 -4.92 8.30 -26.08
CA THR A 161 -3.91 7.62 -26.91
C THR A 161 -2.71 8.47 -27.27
#